data_AF-A0A428KIP2-F1
#
_entry.id   AF-A0A428KIP2-F1
#
_cell.length_a   1.000
_cell.length_b   1.000
_cell.length_c   1.000
_cell.angle_alpha   90.00
_cell.angle_beta   90.00
_cell.angle_gamma   90.00
#
_symmetry.space_group_name_H-M   'P 1'
#
loop_
_entity.id
_entity.type
_entity.pdbx_description
1 polymer ?
#
loop_
_entity_poly.entity_id
_entity_poly.type
_entity_poly.pdbx_seq_one_letter_code
_entity_poly.pdbx_strand_id
1 'polypeptide(L)'
;MPTYAENLNAIKNAYPFAAWRASYHDGLEQYTQENCDAAQHIFDTLITDLIAGGEQASEKQKVALFQKAIEATNELPEDMIETGEREQLCELTNTITLACGLQPEKYSDGEGLASEWREW
;
A
#
# COMPACT_ATOMS: atom_id res chain seq x y z
N MET A 1 -7.79 9.89 -21.74
CA MET A 1 -7.63 9.77 -20.28
C MET A 1 -7.23 8.34 -19.99
N PRO A 2 -6.30 8.09 -19.06
CA PRO A 2 -5.94 6.73 -18.64
C PRO A 2 -7.16 6.00 -18.07
N THR A 3 -7.24 4.70 -18.32
CA THR A 3 -8.24 3.78 -17.78
C THR A 3 -8.02 3.54 -16.28
N TYR A 4 -9.04 3.01 -15.60
CA TYR A 4 -8.94 2.60 -14.20
C TYR A 4 -7.72 1.70 -13.92
N ALA A 5 -7.49 0.70 -14.77
CA ALA A 5 -6.35 -0.21 -14.62
C ALA A 5 -5.01 0.47 -14.92
N GLU A 6 -4.94 1.38 -15.89
CA GLU A 6 -3.73 2.15 -16.17
C GLU A 6 -3.38 3.09 -15.00
N ASN A 7 -4.37 3.76 -14.40
CA ASN A 7 -4.18 4.62 -13.23
C ASN A 7 -3.62 3.83 -12.05
N LEU A 8 -4.21 2.68 -11.73
CA LEU A 8 -3.74 1.84 -10.63
C LEU A 8 -2.34 1.28 -10.91
N ASN A 9 -2.06 0.79 -12.12
CA ASN A 9 -0.72 0.28 -12.45
C ASN A 9 0.35 1.38 -12.45
N ALA A 10 0.01 2.63 -12.77
CA ALA A 10 0.96 3.73 -12.75
C ALA A 10 1.53 4.01 -11.35
N ILE A 11 0.80 3.67 -10.29
CA ILE A 11 1.22 3.87 -8.88
C ILE A 11 2.44 3.04 -8.53
N LYS A 12 2.67 1.91 -9.21
CA LYS A 12 3.84 1.06 -8.97
C LYS A 12 5.16 1.81 -9.17
N ASN A 13 5.17 2.89 -9.95
CA ASN A 13 6.34 3.75 -10.12
C ASN A 13 6.68 4.58 -8.87
N ALA A 14 5.74 4.72 -7.93
CA ALA A 14 5.92 5.45 -6.67
C ALA A 14 6.27 4.51 -5.49
N TYR A 15 6.48 3.22 -5.74
CA TYR A 15 6.81 2.27 -4.68
C TYR A 15 8.16 2.59 -4.01
N PRO A 16 8.23 2.59 -2.66
CA PRO A 16 9.46 2.88 -1.94
C PRO A 16 10.39 1.65 -1.86
N PHE A 17 9.90 0.45 -2.16
CA PHE A 17 10.59 -0.82 -1.89
C PHE A 17 11.95 -0.98 -2.60
N ALA A 18 12.09 -0.43 -3.81
CA ALA A 18 13.37 -0.44 -4.52
C ALA A 18 14.41 0.44 -3.80
N ALA A 19 13.99 1.58 -3.23
CA ALA A 19 14.85 2.45 -2.45
C ALA A 19 15.21 1.80 -1.11
N TRP A 20 14.24 1.17 -0.42
CA TRP A 20 14.49 0.40 0.81
C TRP A 20 15.55 -0.68 0.58
N ARG A 21 15.36 -1.48 -0.48
CA ARG A 21 16.31 -2.53 -0.87
C ARG A 21 17.71 -1.98 -1.17
N ALA A 22 17.82 -0.79 -1.76
CA ALA A 22 19.13 -0.17 -2.01
C ALA A 22 19.86 0.16 -0.70
N SER A 23 19.12 0.60 0.33
CA SER A 23 19.67 0.93 1.65
C SER A 23 20.20 -0.27 2.44
N TYR A 24 19.92 -1.50 2.00
CA TYR A 24 20.60 -2.70 2.54
C TYR A 24 22.13 -2.58 2.45
N HIS A 25 22.64 -2.01 1.35
CA HIS A 25 24.07 -1.77 1.16
C HIS A 25 24.64 -0.68 2.07
N ASP A 26 23.77 0.13 2.69
CA ASP A 26 24.13 1.19 3.65
C ASP A 26 24.08 0.70 5.11
N GLY A 27 23.83 -0.60 5.33
CA GLY A 27 23.81 -1.23 6.65
C GLY A 27 22.42 -1.38 7.28
N LEU A 28 21.35 -1.10 6.52
CA LEU A 28 19.98 -1.39 6.94
C LEU A 28 19.62 -2.84 6.61
N GLU A 29 20.11 -3.77 7.43
CA GLU A 29 20.01 -5.21 7.22
C GLU A 29 18.57 -5.74 7.19
N GLN A 30 17.60 -5.01 7.75
CA GLN A 30 16.17 -5.33 7.66
C GLN A 30 15.62 -5.28 6.23
N TYR A 31 16.27 -4.53 5.32
CA TYR A 31 15.88 -4.42 3.91
C TYR A 31 16.47 -5.51 3.02
N THR A 32 16.39 -6.75 3.49
CA THR A 32 16.71 -7.90 2.66
C THR A 32 15.84 -7.90 1.41
N GLN A 33 16.34 -8.55 0.34
CA GLN A 33 15.53 -8.75 -0.86
C GLN A 33 14.19 -9.42 -0.53
N GLU A 34 14.19 -10.45 0.33
CA GLU A 34 12.98 -11.17 0.71
C GLU A 34 11.94 -10.25 1.36
N ASN A 35 12.37 -9.41 2.30
CA ASN A 35 11.50 -8.50 3.01
C ASN A 35 10.91 -7.43 2.08
N CYS A 36 11.74 -6.78 1.26
CA CYS A 36 11.28 -5.78 0.31
C CYS A 36 10.38 -6.37 -0.78
N ASP A 37 10.70 -7.57 -1.28
CA ASP A 37 9.87 -8.28 -2.28
C ASP A 37 8.51 -8.68 -1.65
N ALA A 38 8.48 -9.07 -0.37
CA ALA A 38 7.24 -9.36 0.37
C ALA A 38 6.36 -8.12 0.53
N ALA A 39 6.93 -6.99 0.96
CA ALA A 39 6.19 -5.72 1.06
C ALA A 39 5.65 -5.28 -0.31
N GLN A 40 6.48 -5.34 -1.36
CA GLN A 40 6.02 -5.03 -2.72
C GLN A 40 4.87 -5.94 -3.16
N HIS A 41 4.97 -7.24 -2.88
CA HIS A 41 3.96 -8.22 -3.27
C HIS A 41 2.58 -7.93 -2.66
N ILE A 42 2.53 -7.42 -1.43
CA ILE A 42 1.27 -7.04 -0.76
C ILE A 42 0.56 -5.94 -1.55
N PHE A 43 1.26 -4.86 -1.91
CA PHE A 43 0.67 -3.75 -2.67
C PHE A 43 0.40 -4.11 -4.14
N ASP A 44 1.22 -4.97 -4.74
CA ASP A 44 0.97 -5.53 -6.07
C ASP A 44 -0.33 -6.35 -6.08
N THR A 45 -0.57 -7.12 -5.02
CA THR A 45 -1.79 -7.91 -4.84
C THR A 45 -3.01 -7.00 -4.64
N LEU A 46 -2.90 -5.98 -3.79
CA LEU A 46 -3.96 -4.96 -3.63
C LEU A 46 -4.36 -4.33 -4.96
N ILE A 47 -3.38 -3.86 -5.75
CA ILE A 47 -3.64 -3.27 -7.07
C ILE A 47 -4.29 -4.29 -8.01
N THR A 48 -3.79 -5.53 -8.03
CA THR A 48 -4.34 -6.59 -8.88
C THR A 48 -5.79 -6.91 -8.52
N ASP A 49 -6.10 -7.04 -7.23
CA ASP A 49 -7.44 -7.34 -6.74
C ASP A 49 -8.40 -6.15 -6.99
N LEU A 50 -7.94 -4.91 -6.83
CA LEU A 50 -8.71 -3.71 -7.18
C LEU A 50 -9.04 -3.65 -8.68
N ILE A 51 -8.08 -3.98 -9.54
CA ILE A 51 -8.29 -4.06 -11.00
C ILE A 51 -9.29 -5.17 -11.34
N ALA A 52 -9.15 -6.34 -10.74
CA ALA A 52 -10.03 -7.49 -10.96
C ALA A 52 -11.46 -7.22 -10.49
N GLY A 53 -11.63 -6.52 -9.37
CA GLY A 53 -12.94 -6.06 -8.89
C GLY A 53 -13.58 -4.99 -9.80
N GLY A 54 -12.75 -4.23 -10.52
CA GLY A 54 -13.17 -3.20 -11.46
C GLY A 54 -13.59 -1.89 -10.79
N GLU A 55 -13.68 -0.84 -11.60
CA GLU A 55 -13.98 0.53 -11.15
C GLU A 55 -15.34 0.63 -10.41
N GLN A 56 -16.31 -0.18 -10.82
CA GLN A 56 -17.67 -0.19 -10.29
C GLN A 56 -17.84 -1.08 -9.05
N ALA A 57 -16.76 -1.69 -8.53
CA ALA A 57 -16.82 -2.38 -7.25
C ALA A 57 -17.30 -1.43 -6.15
N SER A 58 -18.12 -1.96 -5.24
CA SER A 58 -18.64 -1.16 -4.12
C SER A 58 -17.51 -0.67 -3.22
N GLU A 59 -17.74 0.45 -2.55
CA GLU A 59 -16.81 1.00 -1.56
C GLU A 59 -16.43 -0.05 -0.51
N LYS A 60 -17.41 -0.80 0.01
CA LYS A 60 -17.16 -1.89 0.97
C LYS A 60 -16.20 -2.96 0.44
N GLN A 61 -16.34 -3.35 -0.84
CA GLN A 61 -15.45 -4.34 -1.44
C GLN A 61 -14.02 -3.79 -1.57
N LYS A 62 -13.87 -2.54 -2.00
CA LYS A 62 -12.55 -1.90 -2.12
C LYS A 62 -11.88 -1.76 -0.74
N VAL A 63 -12.60 -1.25 0.27
CA VAL A 63 -12.09 -1.11 1.64
C VAL A 63 -11.65 -2.46 2.22
N ALA A 64 -12.38 -3.55 1.98
CA ALA A 64 -11.97 -4.89 2.42
C ALA A 64 -10.64 -5.36 1.80
N LEU A 65 -10.32 -4.93 0.57
CA LEU A 65 -9.02 -5.21 -0.05
C LEU A 65 -7.89 -4.41 0.62
N PHE A 66 -8.14 -3.14 0.98
CA PHE A 66 -7.17 -2.34 1.74
C PHE A 66 -6.91 -2.94 3.11
N GLN A 67 -7.96 -3.32 3.84
CA GLN A 67 -7.82 -3.98 5.14
C GLN A 67 -6.92 -5.22 5.03
N LYS A 68 -7.21 -6.12 4.08
CA LYS A 68 -6.38 -7.31 3.84
C LYS A 68 -4.91 -6.97 3.54
N ALA A 69 -4.65 -5.89 2.79
CA ALA A 69 -3.29 -5.46 2.49
C ALA A 69 -2.58 -4.89 3.73
N ILE A 70 -3.28 -4.11 4.55
CA ILE A 70 -2.76 -3.52 5.78
C ILE A 70 -2.46 -4.61 6.82
N GLU A 71 -3.38 -5.56 7.01
CA GLU A 71 -3.19 -6.75 7.86
C GLU A 71 -1.98 -7.56 7.39
N ALA A 72 -1.83 -7.81 6.08
CA ALA A 72 -0.66 -8.50 5.54
C ALA A 72 0.65 -7.71 5.76
N THR A 73 0.57 -6.39 5.78
CA THR A 73 1.72 -5.52 6.06
C THR A 73 2.12 -5.59 7.54
N ASN A 74 1.18 -5.80 8.46
CA ASN A 74 1.44 -6.04 9.89
C ASN A 74 2.19 -7.35 10.17
N GLU A 75 2.17 -8.31 9.23
CA GLU A 75 2.88 -9.58 9.34
C GLU A 75 4.33 -9.52 8.83
N LEU A 76 4.78 -8.37 8.30
CA LEU A 76 6.18 -8.15 7.95
C LEU A 76 7.07 -8.11 9.20
N PRO A 77 8.40 -8.33 9.08
CA PRO A 77 9.31 -8.25 10.22
C PRO A 77 9.15 -6.95 11.00
N GLU A 78 9.14 -7.05 12.34
CA GLU A 78 8.80 -5.94 13.25
C GLU A 78 9.70 -4.71 13.08
N ASP A 79 10.97 -4.91 12.70
CA ASP A 79 11.97 -3.89 12.48
C ASP A 79 11.96 -3.29 11.05
N MET A 80 11.10 -3.80 10.17
CA MET A 80 11.01 -3.33 8.79
C MET A 80 10.24 -2.01 8.66
N ILE A 81 9.28 -1.73 9.55
CA ILE A 81 8.37 -0.59 9.43
C ILE A 81 8.50 0.32 10.65
N GLU A 82 9.38 1.32 10.53
CA GLU A 82 9.49 2.39 11.51
C GLU A 82 8.61 3.59 11.11
N THR A 83 8.85 4.75 11.73
CA THR A 83 8.04 5.96 11.49
C THR A 83 8.12 6.43 10.03
N GLY A 84 9.31 6.44 9.43
CA GLY A 84 9.49 6.94 8.06
C GLY A 84 8.84 6.03 7.01
N GLU A 85 8.97 4.72 7.18
CA GLU A 85 8.37 3.72 6.31
C GLU A 85 6.86 3.74 6.45
N ARG A 86 6.34 3.91 7.67
CA ARG A 86 4.90 4.07 7.92
C ARG A 86 4.36 5.30 7.18
N GLU A 87 5.04 6.44 7.22
CA GLU A 87 4.62 7.64 6.48
C GLU A 87 4.57 7.38 4.96
N GLN A 88 5.61 6.75 4.40
CA GLN A 88 5.64 6.39 2.97
C GLN A 88 4.50 5.43 2.58
N LEU A 89 4.21 4.45 3.43
CA LEU A 89 3.13 3.49 3.19
C LEU A 89 1.74 4.10 3.38
N CYS A 90 1.58 5.07 4.29
CA CYS A 90 0.36 5.88 4.40
C CYS A 90 0.12 6.70 3.12
N GLU A 91 1.14 7.40 2.62
CA GLU A 91 1.06 8.17 1.36
C GLU A 91 0.74 7.27 0.16
N LEU A 92 1.39 6.11 0.08
CA LEU A 92 1.12 5.11 -0.97
C LEU A 92 -0.34 4.63 -0.89
N THR A 93 -0.83 4.30 0.30
CA THR A 93 -2.21 3.86 0.52
C THR A 93 -3.22 4.93 0.13
N ASN A 94 -2.98 6.20 0.48
CA ASN A 94 -3.85 7.31 0.10
C ASN A 94 -3.85 7.54 -1.42
N THR A 95 -2.70 7.36 -2.08
CA THR A 95 -2.59 7.42 -3.53
C THR A 95 -3.44 6.33 -4.21
N ILE A 96 -3.38 5.09 -3.72
CA ILE A 96 -4.21 3.98 -4.22
C ILE A 96 -5.69 4.22 -3.93
N THR A 97 -6.02 4.76 -2.75
CA THR A 97 -7.39 5.11 -2.34
C THR A 97 -8.01 6.09 -3.34
N LEU A 98 -7.31 7.17 -3.66
CA LEU A 98 -7.75 8.15 -4.67
C LEU A 98 -7.89 7.51 -6.06
N ALA A 99 -6.89 6.73 -6.49
CA ALA A 99 -6.88 6.12 -7.82
C ALA A 99 -7.99 5.08 -8.02
N CYS A 100 -8.44 4.41 -6.94
CA CYS A 100 -9.58 3.49 -7.02
C CYS A 100 -10.95 4.18 -6.85
N GLY A 101 -10.97 5.53 -6.78
CA GLY A 101 -12.19 6.33 -6.71
C GLY A 101 -12.78 6.47 -5.30
N LEU A 102 -12.01 6.12 -4.26
CA LEU A 102 -12.34 6.42 -2.87
C LEU A 102 -11.76 7.79 -2.47
N GLN A 103 -12.22 8.32 -1.35
CA GLN A 103 -11.76 9.60 -0.80
C GLN A 103 -11.12 9.34 0.57
N PRO A 104 -9.80 9.52 0.73
CA PRO A 104 -9.12 9.34 2.01
C PRO A 104 -9.79 10.11 3.15
N GLU A 105 -10.34 11.31 2.86
CA GLU A 105 -10.96 12.17 3.88
C GLU A 105 -12.18 11.54 4.58
N LYS A 106 -12.73 10.44 4.04
CA LYS A 106 -13.87 9.72 4.62
C LYS A 106 -13.48 8.70 5.69
N TYR A 107 -12.19 8.45 5.88
CA TYR A 107 -11.68 7.39 6.75
C TYR A 107 -10.78 7.99 7.83
N SER A 108 -10.87 7.44 9.05
CA SER A 108 -10.09 7.85 10.23
C SER A 108 -10.00 9.36 10.46
N ASP A 109 -11.15 10.04 10.58
CA ASP A 109 -11.21 11.50 10.78
C ASP A 109 -10.45 12.34 9.72
N GLY A 110 -10.20 11.76 8.55
CA GLY A 110 -9.56 12.43 7.42
C GLY A 110 -8.16 11.94 7.07
N GLU A 111 -7.60 11.03 7.88
CA GLU A 111 -6.21 10.55 7.74
C GLU A 111 -6.04 9.42 6.70
N GLY A 112 -7.16 8.81 6.25
CA GLY A 112 -7.16 7.79 5.20
C GLY A 112 -7.39 6.37 5.69
N LEU A 113 -7.15 5.37 4.84
CA LEU A 113 -7.35 3.96 5.21
C LEU A 113 -6.14 3.39 5.99
N ALA A 114 -4.95 3.92 5.76
CA ALA A 114 -3.73 3.48 6.44
C ALA A 114 -3.57 4.03 7.86
N SER A 115 -4.41 4.97 8.30
CA SER A 115 -4.45 5.42 9.70
C SER A 115 -5.12 4.42 10.63
N GLU A 116 -5.95 3.51 10.10
CA GLU A 116 -6.55 2.39 10.85
C GLU A 116 -5.55 1.24 11.10
N TRP A 117 -4.31 1.35 10.65
CA TRP A 117 -3.33 0.26 10.61
C TRP A 117 -2.99 -0.35 11.99
N ARG A 118 -3.20 0.39 13.08
CA ARG A 118 -3.07 -0.15 14.45
C ARG A 118 -4.30 -0.88 14.96
N GLU A 119 -5.46 -0.59 14.38
CA GLU A 119 -6.76 -1.14 14.77
C GLU A 119 -7.15 -2.35 13.91
N TRP A 120 -6.46 -2.56 12.78
CA TRP A 120 -6.62 -3.70 11.86
C TRP A 120 -5.53 -4.75 12.05
#